data_AF-A0A8S3A4V1-F1
#
_entry.id   AF-A0A8S3A4V1-F1
#
_cell.length_a   1.000
_cell.length_b   1.000
_cell.length_c   1.000
_cell.angle_alpha   90.00
_cell.angle_beta   90.00
_cell.angle_gamma   90.00
#
_symmetry.space_group_name_H-M   'P 1'
#
loop_
_entity.id
_entity.type
_entity.pdbx_description
1 polymer ?
#
loop_
_entity_poly.entity_id
_entity_poly.type
_entity_poly.pdbx_seq_one_letter_code
_entity_poly.pdbx_strand_id
1 'polypeptide(L)'
;IARRKLDLDVNVISRALNNLDLKILTSDTIDILQHFIPTEVEAKAFASYLSDGKSLMNLSDDDQFLYGLSKIERLSQKLNVVSFMANFSETNQNLMPQLKAIIAASASLKNNSRFKRLLEIILAFGNYMNSSKRGPVYGFKLASLEILTDTRTHDKRLTLLHYITQTIEERFPDVLYFHTDLQAIEKAAQGNENFSL
;
A
#
# COMPACT_ATOMS: atom_id res chain seq x y z
N ILE A 1 1.01 33.76 6.85
CA ILE A 1 0.36 32.81 7.80
C ILE A 1 1.22 31.55 7.99
N ALA A 2 1.66 30.90 6.91
CA ALA A 2 2.50 29.70 6.99
C ALA A 2 3.86 29.93 7.69
N ARG A 3 4.54 31.05 7.44
CA ARG A 3 5.78 31.40 8.16
C ARG A 3 5.60 31.52 9.68
N ARG A 4 4.48 32.09 10.14
CA ARG A 4 4.18 32.19 11.58
C ARG A 4 3.94 30.82 12.22
N LYS A 5 3.55 29.82 11.44
CA LYS A 5 3.48 28.42 11.89
C LYS A 5 4.85 27.75 11.90
N LEU A 6 5.77 28.20 11.05
CA LEU A 6 7.11 27.63 10.95
C LEU A 6 8.01 28.07 12.11
N ASP A 7 7.89 29.31 12.59
CA ASP A 7 8.66 29.93 13.70
C ASP A 7 10.16 29.58 13.74
N LEU A 8 10.76 29.37 12.56
CA LEU A 8 12.15 28.96 12.40
C LEU A 8 12.88 29.96 11.49
N ASP A 9 14.06 30.36 11.92
CA ASP A 9 14.96 31.19 11.13
C ASP A 9 15.60 30.38 9.99
N VAL A 10 15.85 31.03 8.85
CA VAL A 10 16.48 30.41 7.67
C VAL A 10 17.82 29.75 8.02
N ASN A 11 18.61 30.34 8.93
CA ASN A 11 19.87 29.77 9.35
C ASN A 11 19.69 28.47 10.13
N VAL A 12 18.62 28.37 10.92
CA VAL A 12 18.26 27.15 11.65
C VAL A 12 17.79 26.09 10.66
N ILE A 13 16.95 26.45 9.69
CA ILE A 13 16.48 25.54 8.64
C ILE A 13 17.66 25.00 7.81
N SER A 14 18.55 25.89 7.36
CA SER A 14 19.74 25.52 6.59
C SER A 14 20.64 24.56 7.37
N ARG A 15 20.91 24.85 8.65
CA ARG A 15 21.71 23.98 9.51
C ARG A 15 21.02 22.63 9.75
N ALA A 16 19.71 22.64 10.02
CA ALA A 16 18.94 21.42 10.24
C ALA A 16 18.90 20.55 8.97
N LEU A 17 18.76 21.14 7.78
CA LEU A 17 18.80 20.42 6.50
C LEU A 17 20.17 19.82 6.21
N ASN A 18 21.25 20.56 6.50
CA ASN A 18 22.61 20.06 6.31
C ASN A 18 22.97 18.93 7.28
N ASN A 19 22.41 18.96 8.50
CA ASN A 19 22.65 17.96 9.54
C ASN A 19 21.60 16.85 9.56
N LEU A 20 20.58 16.90 8.69
CA LEU A 20 19.44 15.97 8.66
C LEU A 20 18.74 15.85 10.03
N ASP A 21 18.56 16.98 10.72
CA ASP A 21 17.99 17.01 12.07
C ASP A 21 16.46 16.89 12.06
N LEU A 22 15.97 15.65 12.16
CA LEU A 22 14.55 15.30 12.19
C LEU A 22 13.80 15.79 13.44
N LYS A 23 14.49 16.29 14.48
CA LYS A 23 13.81 16.87 15.65
C LYS A 23 13.32 18.28 15.38
N ILE A 24 14.07 19.03 14.57
CA ILE A 24 13.73 20.39 14.14
C ILE A 24 12.88 20.32 12.86
N LEU A 25 13.23 19.42 11.93
CA LEU A 25 12.50 19.19 10.67
C LEU A 25 11.42 18.12 10.87
N THR A 26 10.33 18.50 11.53
CA THR A 26 9.13 17.66 11.64
C THR A 26 8.42 17.52 10.29
N SER A 27 7.56 16.50 10.12
CA SER A 27 6.79 16.31 8.88
C SER A 27 6.02 17.57 8.49
N ASP A 28 5.31 18.18 9.45
CA ASP A 28 4.57 19.43 9.23
C ASP A 28 5.48 20.57 8.74
N THR A 29 6.68 20.69 9.29
CA THR A 29 7.65 21.73 8.90
C THR A 29 8.16 21.49 7.48
N ILE A 30 8.46 20.23 7.15
CA ILE A 30 8.93 19.85 5.81
C ILE A 30 7.83 20.08 4.77
N ASP A 31 6.59 19.68 5.07
CA ASP A 31 5.44 19.87 4.19
C ASP A 31 5.22 21.36 3.92
N ILE A 32 5.26 22.20 4.96
CA ILE A 32 5.19 23.65 4.79
C ILE A 32 6.34 24.13 3.89
N LEU A 33 7.59 23.77 4.17
CA LEU A 33 8.76 24.22 3.40
C LEU A 33 8.70 23.79 1.94
N GLN A 34 8.17 22.61 1.63
CA GLN A 34 7.99 22.13 0.25
C GLN A 34 7.03 23.01 -0.55
N HIS A 35 6.04 23.64 0.09
CA HIS A 35 5.13 24.57 -0.57
C HIS A 35 5.73 25.97 -0.81
N PHE A 36 6.85 26.30 -0.15
CA PHE A 36 7.52 27.60 -0.25
C PHE A 36 8.92 27.51 -0.85
N ILE A 37 9.19 26.50 -1.67
CA ILE A 37 10.45 26.41 -2.42
C ILE A 37 10.47 27.55 -3.45
N PRO A 38 11.43 28.49 -3.38
CA PRO A 38 11.52 29.57 -4.35
C PRO A 38 11.75 29.01 -5.76
N THR A 39 11.01 29.54 -6.72
CA THR A 39 11.22 29.20 -8.13
C THR A 39 12.53 29.81 -8.65
N GLU A 40 13.08 29.27 -9.74
CA GLU A 40 14.26 29.86 -10.37
C GLU A 40 14.03 31.30 -10.84
N VAL A 41 12.79 31.64 -11.20
CA VAL A 41 12.41 33.00 -11.63
C VAL A 41 12.49 33.96 -10.45
N GLU A 42 11.92 33.59 -9.30
CA GLU A 42 11.97 34.39 -8.08
C GLU A 42 13.40 34.55 -7.56
N ALA A 43 14.19 33.45 -7.56
CA ALA A 43 15.59 33.50 -7.17
C ALA A 43 16.42 34.47 -8.03
N LYS A 44 16.17 34.48 -9.35
CA LYS A 44 16.80 35.43 -10.28
C LYS A 44 16.32 36.86 -10.04
N ALA A 45 15.03 37.07 -9.79
CA ALA A 45 14.47 38.39 -9.49
C ALA A 45 15.11 39.01 -8.24
N PHE A 46 15.27 38.22 -7.17
CA PHE A 46 15.97 38.68 -5.96
C PHE A 46 17.45 38.97 -6.21
N ALA A 47 18.13 38.14 -7.01
CA ALA A 47 19.53 38.37 -7.36
C ALA A 47 19.72 39.69 -8.15
N SER A 48 18.86 39.96 -9.13
CA SER A 48 18.88 41.21 -9.90
C SER A 48 18.58 42.42 -9.02
N TYR A 49 17.57 42.33 -8.15
CA TYR A 49 17.20 43.41 -7.23
C TYR A 49 18.38 43.87 -6.36
N LEU A 50 19.18 42.93 -5.85
CA LEU A 50 20.37 43.23 -5.05
C LEU A 50 21.55 43.71 -5.90
N SER A 51 21.69 43.21 -7.13
CA SER A 51 22.70 43.68 -8.08
C SER A 51 22.49 45.15 -8.48
N ASP A 52 21.25 45.63 -8.44
CA ASP A 52 20.90 47.04 -8.67
C ASP A 52 21.23 47.95 -7.46
N GLY A 53 21.90 47.43 -6.43
CA GLY A 53 22.31 48.18 -5.23
C GLY A 53 21.19 48.42 -4.22
N LYS A 54 20.03 47.77 -4.37
CA LYS A 54 18.92 47.88 -3.43
C LYS A 54 19.15 46.99 -2.21
N SER A 55 18.77 47.46 -1.03
CA SER A 55 18.96 46.72 0.22
C SER A 55 17.88 45.67 0.44
N LEU A 56 18.29 44.48 0.92
CA LEU A 56 17.37 43.42 1.35
C LEU A 56 16.43 43.88 2.48
N MET A 57 16.88 44.83 3.32
CA MET A 57 16.08 45.39 4.42
C MET A 57 14.86 46.20 3.93
N ASN A 58 14.81 46.55 2.65
CA ASN A 58 13.67 47.26 2.06
C ASN A 58 12.54 46.31 1.61
N LEU A 59 12.77 44.99 1.68
CA LEU A 59 11.78 43.98 1.33
C LEU A 59 10.97 43.57 2.57
N SER A 60 9.77 43.03 2.32
CA SER A 60 8.96 42.47 3.40
C SER A 60 9.71 41.34 4.09
N ASP A 61 9.41 41.08 5.36
CA ASP A 61 10.05 39.98 6.07
C ASP A 61 9.89 38.67 5.27
N ASP A 62 8.73 38.43 4.66
CA ASP A 62 8.43 37.19 3.93
C ASP A 62 9.30 37.04 2.68
N ASP A 63 9.59 38.13 1.97
CA ASP A 63 10.53 38.15 0.85
C ASP A 63 11.97 37.91 1.31
N GLN A 64 12.37 38.47 2.45
CA GLN A 64 13.69 38.21 3.04
C GLN A 64 13.86 36.73 3.39
N PHE A 65 12.79 36.10 3.91
CA PHE A 65 12.76 34.67 4.22
C PHE A 65 12.86 33.80 2.95
N LEU A 66 12.06 34.11 1.92
CA LEU A 66 12.06 33.40 0.64
C LEU A 66 13.42 33.52 -0.07
N TYR A 67 14.02 34.71 -0.03
CA TYR A 67 15.39 34.92 -0.50
C TYR A 67 16.40 34.08 0.27
N GLY A 68 16.28 34.02 1.60
CA GLY A 68 17.12 33.18 2.44
C GLY A 68 17.03 31.69 2.06
N LEU A 69 15.82 31.17 1.79
CA LEU A 69 15.63 29.82 1.30
C LEU A 69 16.27 29.60 -0.07
N SER A 70 16.22 30.59 -0.97
CA SER A 70 16.83 30.51 -2.31
C SER A 70 18.35 30.35 -2.29
N LYS A 71 18.99 30.73 -1.17
CA LYS A 71 20.44 30.55 -0.95
C LYS A 71 20.82 29.16 -0.50
N ILE A 72 19.86 28.34 -0.06
CA ILE A 72 20.14 26.97 0.36
C ILE A 72 20.36 26.12 -0.88
N GLU A 73 21.59 25.63 -1.04
CA GLU A 73 21.95 24.77 -2.17
C GLU A 73 21.11 23.48 -2.14
N ARG A 74 20.50 23.16 -3.30
CA ARG A 74 19.70 21.95 -3.52
C ARG A 74 18.57 21.78 -2.49
N LEU A 75 17.92 22.89 -2.10
CA LEU A 75 16.86 22.92 -1.10
C LEU A 75 15.77 21.87 -1.37
N SER A 76 15.23 21.82 -2.59
CA SER A 76 14.19 20.87 -2.98
C SER A 76 14.62 19.41 -2.76
N GLN A 77 15.83 19.05 -3.21
CA GLN A 77 16.35 17.70 -3.05
C GLN A 77 16.60 17.35 -1.58
N LYS A 78 17.14 18.30 -0.79
CA LYS A 78 17.35 18.09 0.66
C LYS A 78 16.03 17.89 1.39
N LEU A 79 15.00 18.70 1.12
CA LEU A 79 13.67 18.54 1.69
C LEU A 79 13.06 17.17 1.34
N ASN A 80 13.21 16.72 0.09
CA ASN A 80 12.73 15.40 -0.32
C ASN A 80 13.45 14.26 0.40
N VAL A 81 14.77 14.37 0.60
CA VAL A 81 15.55 13.38 1.35
C VAL A 81 15.11 13.34 2.82
N VAL A 82 14.97 14.49 3.47
CA VAL A 82 14.54 14.55 4.87
C VAL A 82 13.10 14.05 5.03
N SER A 83 12.19 14.44 4.14
CA SER A 83 10.81 13.92 4.09
C SER A 83 10.80 12.40 3.97
N PHE A 84 11.59 11.84 3.05
CA PHE A 84 11.73 10.41 2.89
C PHE A 84 12.26 9.75 4.17
N MET A 85 13.32 10.29 4.77
CA MET A 85 13.90 9.74 6.00
C MET A 85 12.91 9.76 7.18
N ALA A 86 12.14 10.84 7.33
CA ALA A 86 11.12 10.97 8.38
C ALA A 86 10.03 9.90 8.24
N ASN A 87 9.56 9.69 7.00
CA ASN A 87 8.42 8.81 6.72
C ASN A 87 8.81 7.34 6.45
N PHE A 88 10.10 7.06 6.21
CA PHE A 88 10.55 5.73 5.82
C PHE A 88 10.23 4.66 6.87
N SER A 89 10.48 4.96 8.15
CA SER A 89 10.26 3.98 9.23
C SER A 89 8.78 3.59 9.33
N GLU A 90 7.89 4.57 9.32
CA GLU A 90 6.44 4.33 9.38
C GLU A 90 5.96 3.60 8.12
N THR A 91 6.36 4.07 6.95
CA THR A 91 6.03 3.43 5.67
C THR A 91 6.47 1.97 5.66
N ASN A 92 7.69 1.68 6.09
CA ASN A 92 8.21 0.32 6.18
C ASN A 92 7.46 -0.52 7.22
N GLN A 93 7.14 0.05 8.38
CA GLN A 93 6.35 -0.64 9.43
C GLN A 93 4.93 -0.97 8.97
N ASN A 94 4.34 -0.16 8.10
CA ASN A 94 3.00 -0.38 7.55
C ASN A 94 3.02 -1.38 6.37
N LEU A 95 4.02 -1.28 5.49
CA LEU A 95 4.11 -2.11 4.29
C LEU A 95 4.61 -3.54 4.56
N MET A 96 5.61 -3.68 5.45
CA MET A 96 6.24 -4.99 5.68
C MET A 96 5.27 -6.08 6.19
N PRO A 97 4.36 -5.82 7.14
CA PRO A 97 3.40 -6.81 7.59
C PRO A 97 2.45 -7.26 6.48
N GLN A 98 2.00 -6.35 5.62
CA GLN A 98 1.10 -6.65 4.51
C GLN A 98 1.79 -7.54 3.47
N LEU A 99 3.03 -7.19 3.09
CA LEU A 99 3.83 -8.02 2.18
C LEU A 99 4.06 -9.42 2.76
N LYS A 100 4.41 -9.52 4.05
CA LYS A 100 4.59 -10.80 4.74
C LYS A 100 3.29 -11.60 4.78
N ALA A 101 2.14 -10.96 5.00
CA ALA A 101 0.84 -11.62 4.99
C ALA A 101 0.52 -12.21 3.61
N ILE A 102 0.75 -11.45 2.52
CA ILE A 102 0.53 -11.92 1.15
C ILE A 102 1.46 -13.08 0.80
N ILE A 103 2.75 -13.00 1.15
CA ILE A 103 3.71 -14.08 0.95
C ILE A 103 3.28 -15.34 1.71
N ALA A 104 2.92 -15.20 2.98
CA ALA A 104 2.48 -16.31 3.82
C ALA A 104 1.19 -16.94 3.27
N ALA A 105 0.19 -16.14 2.92
CA ALA A 105 -1.07 -16.61 2.34
C ALA A 105 -0.84 -17.35 1.02
N SER A 106 0.01 -16.80 0.14
CA SER A 106 0.34 -17.42 -1.15
C SER A 106 1.05 -18.76 -0.97
N ALA A 107 2.01 -18.82 -0.05
CA ALA A 107 2.74 -20.04 0.27
C ALA A 107 1.84 -21.10 0.90
N SER A 108 0.99 -20.71 1.86
CA SER A 108 -0.02 -21.58 2.47
C SER A 108 -0.96 -22.15 1.41
N LEU A 109 -1.53 -21.32 0.53
CA LEU A 109 -2.44 -21.78 -0.51
C LEU A 109 -1.76 -22.74 -1.50
N LYS A 110 -0.54 -22.41 -1.93
CA LYS A 110 0.22 -23.22 -2.89
C LYS A 110 0.63 -24.58 -2.33
N ASN A 111 0.99 -24.64 -1.05
CA ASN A 111 1.52 -25.83 -0.40
C ASN A 111 0.47 -26.65 0.35
N ASN A 112 -0.78 -26.18 0.44
CA ASN A 112 -1.86 -26.87 1.13
C ASN A 112 -2.38 -28.05 0.28
N SER A 113 -1.92 -29.25 0.63
CA SER A 113 -2.33 -30.50 -0.01
C SER A 113 -3.82 -30.82 0.18
N ARG A 114 -4.40 -30.47 1.34
CA ARG A 114 -5.83 -30.67 1.63
C ARG A 114 -6.70 -29.79 0.72
N PHE A 115 -6.30 -28.53 0.52
CA PHE A 115 -6.98 -27.64 -0.41
C PHE A 115 -6.87 -28.14 -1.86
N LYS A 116 -5.70 -28.60 -2.28
CA LYS A 116 -5.55 -29.23 -3.60
C LYS A 116 -6.48 -30.44 -3.75
N ARG A 117 -6.57 -31.29 -2.73
CA ARG A 117 -7.45 -32.46 -2.74
C ARG A 117 -8.92 -32.09 -2.81
N LEU A 118 -9.33 -31.03 -2.10
CA LEU A 118 -10.68 -30.45 -2.22
C LEU A 118 -11.00 -30.06 -3.67
N LEU A 119 -10.07 -29.37 -4.35
CA LEU A 119 -10.26 -28.97 -5.75
C LEU A 119 -10.36 -30.18 -6.69
N GLU A 120 -9.60 -31.25 -6.44
CA GLU A 120 -9.69 -32.50 -7.22
C GLU A 120 -11.07 -33.18 -7.06
N ILE A 121 -11.61 -33.21 -5.83
CA ILE A 121 -12.94 -33.75 -5.56
C ILE A 121 -14.01 -32.94 -6.31
N ILE A 122 -13.94 -31.61 -6.22
CA ILE A 122 -14.85 -30.71 -6.93
C ILE A 122 -14.76 -30.91 -8.45
N LEU A 123 -13.54 -31.05 -8.99
CA LEU A 123 -13.31 -31.34 -10.41
C LEU A 123 -13.95 -32.67 -10.83
N ALA A 124 -13.82 -33.72 -10.01
CA ALA A 124 -14.42 -35.02 -10.28
C ALA A 124 -15.96 -34.95 -10.34
N PHE A 125 -16.59 -34.26 -9.38
CA PHE A 125 -18.03 -34.02 -9.40
C PHE A 125 -18.47 -33.21 -10.62
N GLY A 126 -17.76 -32.11 -10.91
CA GLY A 126 -18.05 -31.26 -12.06
C GLY A 126 -17.91 -32.00 -13.40
N ASN A 127 -16.90 -32.85 -13.54
CA ASN A 127 -16.69 -33.70 -14.71
C ASN A 127 -17.81 -34.74 -14.85
N TYR A 128 -18.19 -35.42 -13.76
CA TYR A 128 -19.27 -36.39 -13.78
C TYR A 128 -20.59 -35.75 -14.25
N MET A 129 -20.95 -34.61 -13.67
CA MET A 129 -22.19 -33.90 -13.99
C MET A 129 -22.21 -33.34 -15.42
N ASN A 130 -21.07 -32.88 -15.95
CA ASN A 130 -20.99 -32.24 -17.28
C ASN A 130 -20.55 -33.19 -18.42
N SER A 131 -20.20 -34.44 -18.10
CA SER A 131 -19.67 -35.45 -19.03
C SER A 131 -20.53 -35.65 -20.28
N SER A 132 -21.84 -35.43 -20.20
CA SER A 132 -22.78 -35.63 -21.30
C SER A 132 -22.80 -34.50 -22.35
N LYS A 133 -22.27 -33.31 -22.05
CA LYS A 133 -22.38 -32.12 -22.93
C LYS A 133 -21.03 -31.53 -23.34
N ARG A 134 -20.04 -31.65 -22.48
CA ARG A 134 -18.70 -31.07 -22.65
C ARG A 134 -17.77 -32.16 -22.14
N GLY A 135 -16.88 -32.67 -23.00
CA GLY A 135 -15.96 -33.75 -22.64
C GLY A 135 -15.12 -33.45 -21.38
N PRO A 136 -14.26 -34.39 -20.95
CA PRO A 136 -13.52 -34.27 -19.71
C PRO A 136 -12.65 -33.00 -19.68
N VAL A 137 -12.69 -32.28 -18.56
CA VAL A 137 -11.84 -31.10 -18.32
C VAL A 137 -10.81 -31.38 -17.23
N TYR A 138 -9.65 -30.72 -17.32
CA TYR A 138 -8.52 -30.89 -16.40
C TYR A 138 -8.44 -29.83 -15.30
N GLY A 139 -9.38 -28.90 -15.27
CA GLY A 139 -9.41 -27.82 -14.30
C GLY A 139 -10.59 -26.88 -14.51
N PHE A 140 -10.77 -25.96 -13.57
CA PHE A 140 -11.81 -24.94 -13.59
C PHE A 140 -11.27 -23.62 -13.05
N LYS A 141 -11.95 -22.51 -13.35
CA LYS A 141 -11.61 -21.19 -12.81
C LYS A 141 -12.10 -21.09 -11.36
N LEU A 142 -11.36 -20.43 -10.47
CA LEU A 142 -11.77 -20.29 -9.05
C LEU A 142 -13.17 -19.68 -8.87
N ALA A 143 -13.58 -18.75 -9.75
CA ALA A 143 -14.93 -18.19 -9.77
C ALA A 143 -16.04 -19.26 -9.91
N SER A 144 -15.74 -20.45 -10.43
CA SER A 144 -16.69 -21.56 -10.51
C SER A 144 -17.06 -22.14 -9.14
N LEU A 145 -16.28 -21.86 -8.08
CA LEU A 145 -16.61 -22.29 -6.72
C LEU A 145 -17.91 -21.64 -6.21
N GLU A 146 -18.22 -20.41 -6.63
CA GLU A 146 -19.47 -19.72 -6.28
C GLU A 146 -20.71 -20.46 -6.83
N ILE A 147 -20.56 -21.16 -7.96
CA ILE A 147 -21.68 -21.87 -8.62
C ILE A 147 -22.10 -23.13 -7.83
N LEU A 148 -21.22 -23.64 -6.94
CA LEU A 148 -21.51 -24.83 -6.13
C LEU A 148 -22.66 -24.60 -5.14
N THR A 149 -22.88 -23.35 -4.70
CA THR A 149 -24.01 -22.99 -3.84
C THR A 149 -25.32 -22.84 -4.63
N ASP A 150 -25.23 -22.56 -5.93
CA ASP A 150 -26.39 -22.31 -6.79
C ASP A 150 -26.98 -23.59 -7.38
N THR A 151 -26.13 -24.59 -7.62
CA THR A 151 -26.53 -25.88 -8.18
C THR A 151 -27.26 -26.70 -7.12
N ARG A 152 -28.52 -27.05 -7.36
CA ARG A 152 -29.39 -27.74 -6.39
C ARG A 152 -29.88 -29.09 -6.88
N THR A 153 -30.22 -29.95 -5.93
CA THR A 153 -30.95 -31.20 -6.18
C THR A 153 -32.32 -30.93 -6.83
N HIS A 154 -32.90 -31.95 -7.47
CA HIS A 154 -34.21 -31.84 -8.12
C HIS A 154 -35.33 -31.37 -7.18
N ASP A 155 -35.27 -31.76 -5.91
CA ASP A 155 -36.20 -31.35 -4.85
C ASP A 155 -35.84 -30.00 -4.20
N LYS A 156 -34.77 -29.33 -4.67
CA LYS A 156 -34.24 -28.03 -4.21
C LYS A 156 -33.82 -27.95 -2.74
N ARG A 157 -33.80 -29.08 -2.02
CA ARG A 157 -33.48 -29.13 -0.58
C ARG A 157 -32.00 -28.98 -0.30
N LEU A 158 -31.14 -29.56 -1.15
CA LEU A 158 -29.69 -29.55 -0.97
C LEU A 158 -29.00 -28.90 -2.16
N THR A 159 -27.86 -28.28 -1.89
CA THR A 159 -26.96 -27.76 -2.94
C THR A 159 -25.86 -28.78 -3.24
N LEU A 160 -25.19 -28.62 -4.38
CA LEU A 160 -24.01 -29.41 -4.72
C LEU A 160 -22.93 -29.27 -3.65
N LEU A 161 -22.76 -28.08 -3.06
CA LEU A 161 -21.85 -27.87 -1.94
C LEU A 161 -22.21 -28.74 -0.72
N HIS A 162 -23.49 -28.86 -0.35
CA HIS A 162 -23.90 -29.75 0.74
C HIS A 162 -23.52 -31.20 0.46
N TYR A 163 -23.77 -31.67 -0.77
CA TYR A 163 -23.44 -33.05 -1.15
C TYR A 163 -21.94 -33.33 -1.15
N ILE A 164 -21.14 -32.37 -1.64
CA ILE A 164 -19.67 -32.45 -1.62
C ILE A 164 -19.17 -32.46 -0.17
N THR A 165 -19.72 -31.61 0.69
CA THR A 165 -19.34 -31.54 2.12
C THR A 165 -19.63 -32.87 2.82
N GLN A 166 -20.83 -33.42 2.65
CA GLN A 166 -21.18 -34.74 3.20
C GLN A 166 -20.26 -35.84 2.68
N THR A 167 -19.93 -35.83 1.39
CA THR A 167 -19.00 -36.80 0.81
C THR A 167 -17.60 -36.68 1.41
N ILE A 168 -17.13 -35.45 1.65
CA ILE A 168 -15.85 -35.20 2.30
C ILE A 168 -15.86 -35.70 3.74
N GLU A 169 -16.92 -35.44 4.50
CA GLU A 169 -17.07 -35.94 5.88
C GLU A 169 -17.03 -37.47 5.95
N GLU A 170 -17.71 -38.16 5.02
CA GLU A 170 -17.79 -39.62 5.01
C GLU A 170 -16.55 -40.31 4.44
N ARG A 171 -15.88 -39.71 3.44
CA ARG A 171 -14.84 -40.38 2.63
C ARG A 171 -13.44 -39.76 2.73
N PHE A 172 -13.33 -38.48 3.07
CA PHE A 172 -12.09 -37.71 3.08
C PHE A 172 -12.01 -36.77 4.30
N PRO A 173 -12.14 -37.28 5.54
CA PRO A 173 -12.28 -36.44 6.74
C PRO A 173 -11.05 -35.55 7.00
N ASP A 174 -9.88 -35.91 6.48
CA ASP A 174 -8.66 -35.11 6.53
C ASP A 174 -8.76 -33.80 5.75
N VAL A 175 -9.60 -33.74 4.71
CA VAL A 175 -9.82 -32.56 3.87
C VAL A 175 -10.71 -31.53 4.57
N LEU A 176 -11.57 -31.94 5.52
CA LEU A 176 -12.49 -31.04 6.25
C LEU A 176 -11.78 -29.85 6.89
N TYR A 177 -10.56 -30.09 7.38
CA TYR A 177 -9.74 -29.11 8.07
C TYR A 177 -8.82 -28.31 7.13
N PHE A 178 -9.05 -28.31 5.80
CA PHE A 178 -8.18 -27.57 4.86
C PHE A 178 -8.03 -26.08 5.21
N HIS A 179 -9.06 -25.47 5.80
CA HIS A 179 -9.13 -24.05 6.14
C HIS A 179 -8.21 -23.68 7.32
N THR A 180 -7.85 -24.63 8.19
CA THR A 180 -6.97 -24.35 9.35
C THR A 180 -5.59 -23.89 8.92
N ASP A 181 -5.13 -24.35 7.75
CA ASP A 181 -3.82 -24.00 7.20
C ASP A 181 -3.85 -22.71 6.36
N LEU A 182 -5.03 -22.09 6.21
CA LEU A 182 -5.28 -20.93 5.35
C LEU A 182 -5.59 -19.63 6.13
N GLN A 183 -5.35 -19.61 7.44
CA GLN A 183 -5.63 -18.44 8.30
C GLN A 183 -4.93 -17.14 7.86
N ALA A 184 -3.82 -17.24 7.13
CA ALA A 184 -3.11 -16.08 6.59
C ALA A 184 -3.89 -15.38 5.46
N ILE A 185 -4.84 -16.06 4.81
CA ILE A 185 -5.61 -15.52 3.67
C ILE A 185 -6.50 -14.35 4.10
N GLU A 186 -7.18 -14.45 5.25
CA GLU A 186 -8.05 -13.36 5.74
C GLU A 186 -7.25 -12.07 5.97
N LYS A 187 -6.07 -12.19 6.60
CA LYS A 187 -5.16 -11.06 6.84
C LYS A 187 -4.61 -10.48 5.53
N ALA A 188 -4.33 -11.33 4.55
CA ALA A 188 -3.85 -10.89 3.24
C ALA A 188 -4.95 -10.20 2.42
N ALA A 189 -6.21 -10.66 2.52
CA ALA A 189 -7.34 -10.07 1.83
C ALA A 189 -7.63 -8.64 2.33
N GLN A 190 -7.58 -8.41 3.64
CA GLN A 190 -7.78 -7.10 4.25
C GLN A 190 -6.65 -6.10 3.92
N GLY A 191 -5.43 -6.59 3.68
CA GLY A 191 -4.28 -5.73 3.37
C GLY A 191 -4.43 -4.90 2.09
N ASN A 192 -5.26 -5.34 1.14
CA ASN A 192 -5.49 -4.64 -0.13
C ASN A 192 -6.57 -3.54 -0.05
N GLU A 193 -7.50 -3.61 0.90
CA GLU A 193 -8.58 -2.60 0.99
C GLU A 193 -8.06 -1.21 1.40
N ASN A 194 -6.90 -1.15 2.05
CA ASN A 194 -6.27 0.11 2.46
C ASN A 194 -5.53 0.86 1.33
N PHE A 195 -5.46 0.29 0.11
CA PHE A 195 -4.87 0.95 -1.08
C PHE A 195 -5.90 1.34 -2.14
N SER A 196 -7.18 1.09 -1.89
CA SER A 196 -8.26 1.60 -2.74
C SER A 196 -8.60 3.04 -2.33
N LEU A 197 -7.74 3.99 -2.68
CA LEU A 197 -8.03 5.43 -2.72
C LEU A 197 -7.68 5.99 -4.10
#